data_AF-A0A967D6A0-F1
#
_entry.id   AF-A0A967D6A0-F1
#
_cell.length_a   1.000
_cell.length_b   1.000
_cell.length_c   1.000
_cell.angle_alpha   90.00
_cell.angle_beta   90.00
_cell.angle_gamma   90.00
#
_symmetry.space_group_name_H-M   'P 1'
#
loop_
_entity.id
_entity.type
_entity.pdbx_description
1 polymer ?
#
loop_
_entity_poly.entity_id
_entity_poly.type
_entity_poly.pdbx_seq_one_letter_code
_entity_poly.pdbx_strand_id
1 'polypeptide(L)'
;ALSGLIGWKDLQVVLTKKPIDKNGNSLVPDGLDLKVVRHFPLAQVLHAFDAGVCATGYNGVHELLPAQVPTVFVSNIRGTDDQEARAQWCHDFGFALRANQADLADITATVKKLQDPQVRASLSAKCAELPQVSGGAEIAQIFLKLIADQAAIKPGSLTYRRLMLQDHINRGMRHIAYIGLRRIALIYRKFRPHPDADKMAKVAPIFSQATTAAELRDLIKGDVRFEHMIAGASDTYKKRRQEIAHIAYNPPLIAIRKRKN
;
A
#
# COMPACT_ATOMS: atom_id res chain seq x y z
N ALA A 1 -5.71 -12.09 19.71
CA ALA A 1 -6.90 -11.60 18.95
C ALA A 1 -8.04 -12.60 19.04
N LEU A 2 -8.10 -13.66 18.20
CA LEU A 2 -9.21 -14.63 18.20
C LEU A 2 -9.54 -15.20 19.60
N SER A 3 -8.52 -15.54 20.40
CA SER A 3 -8.72 -16.03 21.78
C SER A 3 -9.47 -15.07 22.71
N GLY A 4 -9.48 -13.76 22.40
CA GLY A 4 -10.24 -12.74 23.14
C GLY A 4 -11.73 -12.74 22.82
N LEU A 5 -12.16 -13.43 21.75
CA LEU A 5 -13.56 -13.60 21.36
C LEU A 5 -14.22 -14.83 22.05
N ILE A 6 -13.42 -15.70 22.67
CA ILE A 6 -13.93 -16.87 23.40
C ILE A 6 -14.80 -16.39 24.57
N GLY A 7 -15.99 -16.99 24.71
CA GLY A 7 -16.99 -16.63 25.72
C GLY A 7 -18.04 -15.61 25.24
N TRP A 8 -17.88 -15.02 24.06
CA TRP A 8 -18.95 -14.21 23.46
C TRP A 8 -20.10 -15.13 23.03
N LYS A 9 -21.23 -15.00 23.73
CA LYS A 9 -22.44 -15.78 23.45
C LYS A 9 -22.99 -15.50 22.05
N ASP A 10 -23.40 -16.55 21.34
CA ASP A 10 -24.04 -16.49 20.01
C ASP A 10 -23.19 -15.80 18.91
N LEU A 11 -21.86 -15.73 19.09
CA LEU A 11 -20.92 -15.10 18.15
C LEU A 11 -20.64 -15.95 16.90
N GLN A 12 -20.65 -15.31 15.74
CA GLN A 12 -20.08 -15.82 14.49
C GLN A 12 -18.94 -14.93 14.01
N VAL A 13 -17.74 -15.48 13.84
CA VAL A 13 -16.58 -14.70 13.38
C VAL A 13 -16.46 -14.78 11.86
N VAL A 14 -16.42 -13.62 11.20
CA VAL A 14 -16.20 -13.54 9.74
C VAL A 14 -14.79 -13.04 9.45
N LEU A 15 -14.08 -13.72 8.56
CA LEU A 15 -12.74 -13.34 8.10
C LEU A 15 -12.65 -13.28 6.58
N THR A 16 -11.90 -12.31 6.05
CA THR A 16 -11.63 -12.19 4.60
C THR A 16 -10.59 -13.18 4.07
N LYS A 17 -9.85 -13.84 4.98
CA LYS A 17 -8.78 -14.80 4.67
C LYS A 17 -8.75 -15.91 5.75
N LYS A 18 -8.39 -17.13 5.34
CA LYS A 18 -8.16 -18.24 6.28
C LYS A 18 -7.06 -17.87 7.30
N PRO A 19 -7.31 -18.01 8.62
CA PRO A 19 -6.33 -17.73 9.66
C PRO A 19 -5.41 -18.95 9.83
N ILE A 20 -4.37 -19.01 9.00
CA ILE A 20 -3.36 -20.08 9.02
C ILE A 20 -1.96 -19.53 9.29
N ASP A 21 -1.12 -20.34 9.93
CA ASP A 21 0.29 -20.03 10.15
C ASP A 21 1.13 -20.22 8.87
N LYS A 22 2.44 -19.99 8.98
CA LYS A 22 3.40 -20.17 7.88
C LYS A 22 3.55 -21.61 7.39
N ASN A 23 3.11 -22.60 8.18
CA ASN A 23 3.17 -24.03 7.89
C ASN A 23 1.82 -24.58 7.39
N GLY A 24 0.75 -23.78 7.41
CA GLY A 24 -0.61 -24.17 7.04
C GLY A 24 -1.49 -24.61 8.21
N ASN A 25 -0.99 -24.58 9.45
CA ASN A 25 -1.76 -24.93 10.64
C ASN A 25 -2.85 -23.90 10.91
N SER A 26 -3.98 -24.34 11.45
CA SER A 26 -5.07 -23.46 11.89
C SER A 26 -4.63 -22.59 13.07
N LEU A 27 -4.94 -21.29 13.02
CA LEU A 27 -4.81 -20.35 14.15
C LEU A 27 -6.14 -20.14 14.90
N VAL A 28 -7.14 -20.99 14.61
CA VAL A 28 -8.47 -20.97 15.23
C VAL A 28 -8.40 -21.62 16.62
N PRO A 29 -8.75 -20.91 17.70
CA PRO A 29 -8.98 -21.52 19.00
C PRO A 29 -10.22 -22.42 19.00
N ASP A 30 -10.21 -23.46 19.82
CA ASP A 30 -11.38 -24.31 20.04
C ASP A 30 -12.58 -23.50 20.56
N GLY A 31 -13.79 -23.86 20.10
CA GLY A 31 -15.04 -23.21 20.51
C GLY A 31 -15.42 -21.93 19.76
N LEU A 32 -14.75 -21.58 18.65
CA LEU A 32 -15.13 -20.45 17.78
C LEU A 32 -15.64 -20.93 16.41
N ASP A 33 -16.87 -20.54 16.04
CA ASP A 33 -17.38 -20.67 14.67
C ASP A 33 -16.82 -19.55 13.77
N LEU A 34 -16.30 -19.93 12.61
CA LEU A 34 -15.56 -19.07 11.71
C LEU A 34 -15.95 -19.28 10.25
N LYS A 35 -16.47 -18.22 9.63
CA LYS A 35 -16.76 -18.17 8.19
C LYS A 35 -15.72 -17.34 7.46
N VAL A 36 -15.12 -17.92 6.42
CA VAL A 36 -14.22 -17.19 5.53
C VAL A 36 -15.01 -16.68 4.32
N VAL A 37 -15.30 -15.39 4.30
CA VAL A 37 -16.12 -14.75 3.27
C VAL A 37 -15.27 -13.78 2.45
N ARG A 38 -15.31 -13.89 1.13
CA ARG A 38 -14.70 -12.91 0.22
C ARG A 38 -15.79 -12.04 -0.39
N HIS A 39 -15.89 -10.81 0.08
CA HIS A 39 -16.79 -9.80 -0.44
C HIS A 39 -16.01 -8.48 -0.61
N PHE A 40 -16.32 -7.72 -1.66
CA PHE A 40 -15.74 -6.41 -1.92
C PHE A 40 -16.76 -5.58 -2.72
N PRO A 41 -16.99 -4.30 -2.36
CA PRO A 41 -16.40 -3.56 -1.25
C PRO A 41 -17.08 -3.86 0.10
N LEU A 42 -16.31 -4.02 1.18
CA LEU A 42 -16.85 -4.30 2.52
C LEU A 42 -17.77 -3.18 3.04
N ALA A 43 -17.54 -1.93 2.65
CA ALA A 43 -18.35 -0.77 3.00
C ALA A 43 -19.86 -0.96 2.77
N GLN A 44 -20.28 -1.82 1.84
CA GLN A 44 -21.70 -2.12 1.58
C GLN A 44 -22.38 -2.95 2.68
N VAL A 45 -21.61 -3.62 3.55
CA VAL A 45 -22.10 -4.61 4.52
C VAL A 45 -21.58 -4.38 5.94
N LEU A 46 -20.93 -3.25 6.23
CA LEU A 46 -20.34 -3.00 7.56
C LEU A 46 -21.37 -2.97 8.69
N HIS A 47 -22.57 -2.47 8.44
CA HIS A 47 -23.68 -2.46 9.40
C HIS A 47 -24.23 -3.86 9.74
N ALA A 48 -23.75 -4.93 9.09
CA ALA A 48 -24.08 -6.31 9.46
C ALA A 48 -23.19 -6.90 10.56
N PHE A 49 -22.24 -6.13 11.11
CA PHE A 49 -21.28 -6.59 12.13
C PHE A 49 -21.41 -5.80 13.44
N ASP A 50 -21.59 -6.51 14.56
CA ASP A 50 -21.65 -5.90 15.90
C ASP A 50 -20.33 -5.27 16.35
N ALA A 51 -19.19 -5.74 15.80
CA ALA A 51 -17.86 -5.23 16.10
C ALA A 51 -16.82 -5.63 15.04
N GLY A 52 -15.68 -4.93 15.03
CA GLY A 52 -14.53 -5.21 14.18
C GLY A 52 -13.23 -5.40 14.96
N VAL A 53 -12.33 -6.23 14.43
CA VAL A 53 -10.90 -6.25 14.81
C VAL A 53 -10.09 -6.04 13.54
N CYS A 54 -9.38 -4.92 13.46
CA CYS A 54 -8.75 -4.47 12.21
C CYS A 54 -7.33 -3.94 12.44
N ALA A 55 -6.52 -3.91 11.37
CA ALA A 55 -5.30 -3.12 11.35
C ALA A 55 -5.62 -1.64 11.14
N THR A 56 -4.89 -0.74 11.81
CA THR A 56 -5.17 0.70 11.81
C THR A 56 -4.73 1.44 10.54
N GLY A 57 -4.88 0.80 9.38
CA GLY A 57 -4.61 1.43 8.09
C GLY A 57 -5.70 2.43 7.69
N TYR A 58 -5.40 3.27 6.70
CA TYR A 58 -6.30 4.31 6.18
C TYR A 58 -7.74 3.80 5.95
N ASN A 59 -7.92 2.76 5.12
CA ASN A 59 -9.23 2.17 4.84
C ASN A 59 -9.93 1.67 6.10
N GLY A 60 -9.25 0.93 6.98
CA GLY A 60 -9.87 0.36 8.18
C GLY A 60 -10.49 1.43 9.07
N VAL A 61 -9.80 2.56 9.26
CA VAL A 61 -10.29 3.70 10.05
C VAL A 61 -11.41 4.45 9.32
N HIS A 62 -11.23 4.78 8.04
CA HIS A 62 -12.20 5.57 7.28
C HIS A 62 -13.44 4.78 6.80
N GLU A 63 -13.43 3.45 6.87
CA GLU A 63 -14.59 2.60 6.59
C GLU A 63 -15.34 2.24 7.90
N LEU A 64 -14.64 1.77 8.95
CA LEU A 64 -15.31 1.26 10.16
C LEU A 64 -15.89 2.35 11.06
N LEU A 65 -15.18 3.47 11.26
CA LEU A 65 -15.65 4.51 12.18
C LEU A 65 -16.88 5.26 11.65
N PRO A 66 -16.94 5.71 10.38
CA PRO A 66 -18.17 6.33 9.85
C PRO A 66 -19.35 5.36 9.76
N ALA A 67 -19.09 4.06 9.61
CA ALA A 67 -20.11 3.01 9.72
C ALA A 67 -20.52 2.69 11.17
N GLN A 68 -19.93 3.38 12.16
CA GLN A 68 -20.20 3.27 13.59
C GLN A 68 -19.94 1.87 14.17
N VAL A 69 -19.06 1.09 13.54
CA VAL A 69 -18.73 -0.29 13.95
C VAL A 69 -17.74 -0.27 15.13
N PRO A 70 -18.12 -0.77 16.31
CA PRO A 70 -17.24 -0.85 17.48
C PRO A 70 -15.95 -1.62 17.17
N THR A 71 -14.80 -0.96 17.20
CA THR A 71 -13.57 -1.53 16.64
C THR A 71 -12.43 -1.61 17.66
N VAL A 72 -11.72 -2.74 17.65
CA VAL A 72 -10.38 -2.87 18.22
C VAL A 72 -9.35 -2.77 17.09
N PHE A 73 -8.50 -1.75 17.19
CA PHE A 73 -7.37 -1.55 16.30
C PHE A 73 -6.09 -2.22 16.83
N VAL A 74 -5.45 -3.00 15.97
CA VAL A 74 -4.16 -3.66 16.20
C VAL A 74 -3.21 -3.25 15.08
N SER A 75 -2.38 -2.24 15.34
CA SER A 75 -1.52 -1.62 14.32
C SER A 75 -0.57 -2.60 13.65
N ASN A 76 -0.35 -2.44 12.34
CA ASN A 76 0.67 -3.16 11.60
C ASN A 76 1.87 -2.24 11.34
N ILE A 77 2.93 -2.37 12.15
CA ILE A 77 4.18 -1.60 12.02
C ILE A 77 5.02 -2.07 10.81
N ARG A 78 4.54 -1.78 9.59
CA ARG A 78 5.23 -2.06 8.33
C ARG A 78 5.01 -0.95 7.30
N GLY A 79 6.08 -0.52 6.64
CA GLY A 79 6.02 0.45 5.55
C GLY A 79 6.10 1.89 6.02
N THR A 80 5.41 2.79 5.32
CA THR A 80 5.45 4.26 5.51
C THR A 80 4.21 4.82 6.22
N ASP A 81 3.29 3.96 6.66
CA ASP A 81 2.02 4.33 7.27
C ASP A 81 2.12 4.27 8.80
N ASP A 82 1.94 5.40 9.49
CA ASP A 82 1.93 5.45 10.95
C ASP A 82 0.55 5.03 11.50
N GLN A 83 0.37 3.71 11.57
CA GLN A 83 -0.83 3.10 12.14
C GLN A 83 -0.92 3.26 13.66
N GLU A 84 0.22 3.46 14.33
CA GLU A 84 0.27 3.51 15.80
C GLU A 84 -0.19 4.86 16.33
N ALA A 85 0.28 5.97 15.73
CA ALA A 85 -0.24 7.30 16.03
C ALA A 85 -1.74 7.41 15.70
N ARG A 86 -2.19 6.78 14.60
CA ARG A 86 -3.61 6.72 14.24
C ARG A 86 -4.43 5.94 15.25
N ALA A 87 -3.93 4.81 15.74
CA ALA A 87 -4.59 4.00 16.75
C ALA A 87 -4.70 4.73 18.10
N GLN A 88 -3.61 5.41 18.50
CA GLN A 88 -3.57 6.24 19.69
C GLN A 88 -4.63 7.35 19.59
N TRP A 89 -4.67 8.10 18.48
CA TRP A 89 -5.67 9.15 18.27
C TRP A 89 -7.11 8.62 18.30
N CYS A 90 -7.40 7.50 17.62
CA CYS A 90 -8.75 6.91 17.66
C CYS A 90 -9.14 6.46 19.07
N HIS A 91 -8.17 6.05 19.89
CA HIS A 91 -8.38 5.64 21.27
C HIS A 91 -8.61 6.81 22.22
N ASP A 92 -7.75 7.84 22.16
CA ASP A 92 -7.79 8.99 23.08
C ASP A 92 -9.08 9.81 22.94
N PHE A 93 -9.65 9.84 21.73
CA PHE A 93 -10.95 10.47 21.44
C PHE A 93 -12.15 9.51 21.61
N GLY A 94 -11.93 8.26 22.00
CA GLY A 94 -12.98 7.29 22.32
C GLY A 94 -13.68 6.62 21.12
N PHE A 95 -13.18 6.81 19.90
CA PHE A 95 -13.76 6.19 18.69
C PHE A 95 -13.45 4.69 18.58
N ALA A 96 -12.34 4.23 19.17
CA ALA A 96 -11.92 2.84 19.09
C ALA A 96 -11.18 2.37 20.35
N LEU A 97 -11.07 1.06 20.49
CA LEU A 97 -10.10 0.45 21.39
C LEU A 97 -8.76 0.28 20.64
N ARG A 98 -7.65 0.59 21.29
CA ARG A 98 -6.30 0.27 20.80
C ARG A 98 -5.72 -0.87 21.63
N ALA A 99 -5.12 -1.85 20.95
CA ALA A 99 -4.26 -2.85 21.59
C ALA A 99 -2.79 -2.62 21.21
N ASN A 100 -1.89 -2.91 22.13
CA ASN A 100 -0.45 -2.95 21.89
C ASN A 100 -0.13 -4.11 20.94
N GLN A 101 0.22 -3.81 19.69
CA GLN A 101 0.50 -4.84 18.67
C GLN A 101 1.67 -5.78 19.03
N ALA A 102 2.55 -5.39 19.96
CA ALA A 102 3.68 -6.20 20.43
C ALA A 102 3.30 -7.20 21.54
N ASP A 103 2.12 -7.07 22.14
CA ASP A 103 1.70 -7.84 23.31
C ASP A 103 0.44 -8.67 23.02
N LEU A 104 0.62 -10.00 22.89
CA LEU A 104 -0.48 -10.93 22.64
C LEU A 104 -1.49 -11.01 23.79
N ALA A 105 -1.06 -10.77 25.04
CA ALA A 105 -1.95 -10.76 26.20
C ALA A 105 -2.82 -9.50 26.19
N ASP A 106 -2.25 -8.32 25.93
CA ASP A 106 -3.02 -7.09 25.78
C ASP A 106 -3.98 -7.14 24.58
N ILE A 107 -3.55 -7.63 23.40
CA ILE A 107 -4.45 -7.84 22.26
C ILE A 107 -5.62 -8.75 22.65
N THR A 108 -5.37 -9.78 23.46
CA THR A 108 -6.42 -10.73 23.87
C THR A 108 -7.36 -10.11 24.90
N ALA A 109 -6.84 -9.39 25.90
CA ALA A 109 -7.63 -8.67 26.89
C ALA A 109 -8.45 -7.53 26.28
N THR A 110 -7.88 -6.77 25.34
CA THR A 110 -8.54 -5.66 24.68
C THR A 110 -9.57 -6.11 23.65
N VAL A 111 -9.34 -7.20 22.91
CA VAL A 111 -10.41 -7.82 22.09
C VAL A 111 -11.56 -8.35 22.95
N LYS A 112 -11.28 -8.89 24.15
CA LYS A 112 -12.32 -9.35 25.08
C LYS A 112 -13.27 -8.24 25.53
N LYS A 113 -12.84 -6.98 25.56
CA LYS A 113 -13.71 -5.82 25.88
C LYS A 113 -14.87 -5.67 24.88
N LEU A 114 -14.74 -6.14 23.64
CA LEU A 114 -15.84 -6.10 22.65
C LEU A 114 -17.02 -6.99 23.03
N GLN A 115 -16.86 -7.97 23.93
CA GLN A 115 -17.97 -8.81 24.40
C GLN A 115 -19.00 -7.99 25.20
N ASP A 116 -18.58 -6.91 25.84
CA ASP A 116 -19.44 -6.03 26.63
C ASP A 116 -20.32 -5.13 25.73
N PRO A 117 -21.67 -5.23 25.80
CA PRO A 117 -22.56 -4.38 25.02
C PRO A 117 -22.45 -2.89 25.37
N GLN A 118 -22.08 -2.52 26.60
CA GLN A 118 -21.91 -1.11 26.98
C GLN A 118 -20.67 -0.50 26.32
N VAL A 119 -19.57 -1.26 26.25
CA VAL A 119 -18.37 -0.86 25.50
C VAL A 119 -18.71 -0.67 24.02
N ARG A 120 -19.44 -1.62 23.40
CA ARG A 120 -19.87 -1.50 22.00
C ARG A 120 -20.75 -0.28 21.77
N ALA A 121 -21.76 -0.06 22.61
CA ALA A 121 -22.66 1.09 22.52
C ALA A 121 -21.90 2.42 22.65
N SER A 122 -20.96 2.52 23.59
CA SER A 122 -20.13 3.72 23.81
C SER A 122 -19.27 4.07 22.58
N LEU A 123 -18.57 3.08 22.02
CA LEU A 123 -17.74 3.27 20.80
C LEU A 123 -18.59 3.69 19.60
N SER A 124 -19.74 3.04 19.40
CA SER A 124 -20.66 3.34 18.30
C SER A 124 -21.26 4.76 18.42
N ALA A 125 -21.72 5.11 19.62
CA ALA A 125 -22.23 6.46 19.92
C ALA A 125 -21.15 7.53 19.73
N LYS A 126 -19.90 7.27 20.14
CA LYS A 126 -18.80 8.21 19.93
C LYS A 126 -18.47 8.38 18.44
N CYS A 127 -18.52 7.30 17.66
CA CYS A 127 -18.37 7.36 16.20
C CYS A 127 -19.50 8.16 15.52
N ALA A 128 -20.71 8.20 16.08
CA ALA A 128 -21.81 9.02 15.56
C ALA A 128 -21.57 10.54 15.71
N GLU A 129 -20.61 10.97 16.54
CA GLU A 129 -20.18 12.37 16.63
C GLU A 129 -19.21 12.79 15.50
N LEU A 130 -18.73 11.85 14.68
CA LEU A 130 -17.82 12.18 13.57
C LEU A 130 -18.50 13.08 12.53
N PRO A 131 -17.79 14.06 11.95
CA PRO A 131 -18.34 14.89 10.88
C PRO A 131 -18.70 14.04 9.66
N GLN A 132 -19.71 14.47 8.90
CA GLN A 132 -20.03 13.82 7.63
C GLN A 132 -18.83 13.81 6.69
N VAL A 133 -18.69 12.73 5.92
CA VAL A 133 -17.56 12.54 4.99
C VAL A 133 -17.75 13.41 3.74
N SER A 134 -17.38 14.69 3.85
CA SER A 134 -17.53 15.71 2.80
C SER A 134 -16.30 15.93 1.92
N GLY A 135 -15.14 15.36 2.27
CA GLY A 135 -13.85 15.66 1.63
C GLY A 135 -13.80 15.50 0.10
N GLY A 136 -14.56 14.56 -0.47
CA GLY A 136 -14.68 14.43 -1.93
C GLY A 136 -15.38 15.63 -2.59
N ALA A 137 -16.42 16.15 -1.96
CA ALA A 137 -17.14 17.35 -2.40
C ALA A 137 -16.32 18.62 -2.15
N GLU A 138 -15.60 18.72 -1.03
CA GLU A 138 -14.68 19.83 -0.75
C GLU A 138 -13.56 19.93 -1.79
N ILE A 139 -12.91 18.81 -2.12
CA ILE A 139 -11.87 18.77 -3.16
C ILE A 139 -12.44 19.11 -4.54
N ALA A 140 -13.66 18.65 -4.87
CA ALA A 140 -14.33 19.04 -6.10
C ALA A 140 -14.63 20.56 -6.15
N GLN A 141 -15.08 21.17 -5.06
CA GLN A 141 -15.29 22.61 -4.95
C GLN A 141 -13.97 23.39 -5.08
N ILE A 142 -12.89 22.90 -4.46
CA ILE A 142 -11.54 23.48 -4.60
C ILE A 142 -11.08 23.44 -6.07
N PHE A 143 -11.28 22.33 -6.79
CA PHE A 143 -10.96 22.26 -8.21
C PHE A 143 -11.83 23.19 -9.06
N LEU A 144 -13.14 23.25 -8.83
CA LEU A 144 -14.04 24.19 -9.52
C LEU A 144 -13.60 25.64 -9.31
N LYS A 145 -13.25 26.02 -8.08
CA LYS A 145 -12.70 27.34 -7.77
C LYS A 145 -11.38 27.59 -8.48
N LEU A 146 -10.43 26.65 -8.43
CA LEU A 146 -9.14 26.77 -9.12
C LEU A 146 -9.27 26.86 -10.65
N ILE A 147 -10.36 26.35 -11.23
CA ILE A 147 -10.69 26.49 -12.66
C ILE A 147 -11.33 27.86 -12.94
N ALA A 148 -12.28 28.30 -12.13
CA ALA A 148 -12.93 29.62 -12.27
C ALA A 148 -11.94 30.78 -12.06
N ASP A 149 -11.05 30.65 -11.06
CA ASP A 149 -10.01 31.64 -10.73
C ASP A 149 -8.87 31.68 -11.77
N GLN A 150 -8.88 30.85 -12.83
CA GLN A 150 -7.91 30.94 -13.94
C GLN A 150 -8.00 32.27 -14.70
N ALA A 151 -9.08 33.04 -14.55
CA ALA A 151 -9.14 34.42 -15.01
C ALA A 151 -8.08 35.32 -14.34
N ALA A 152 -7.59 34.97 -13.14
CA ALA A 152 -6.69 35.78 -12.33
C ALA A 152 -5.26 35.20 -12.18
N ILE A 153 -5.06 33.88 -12.30
CA ILE A 153 -3.73 33.26 -12.14
C ILE A 153 -2.97 33.19 -13.46
N LYS A 154 -2.66 34.37 -14.03
CA LYS A 154 -1.42 34.52 -14.81
C LYS A 154 -0.30 34.69 -13.79
N PRO A 155 0.55 33.69 -13.51
CA PRO A 155 1.63 33.89 -12.56
C PRO A 155 2.53 34.99 -13.12
N GLY A 156 2.83 36.01 -12.30
CA GLY A 156 3.66 37.14 -12.71
C GLY A 156 4.89 36.63 -13.43
N SER A 157 5.09 37.05 -14.68
CA SER A 157 5.90 36.29 -15.65
C SER A 157 7.34 36.04 -15.17
N LEU A 158 7.87 36.94 -14.34
CA LEU A 158 9.14 36.85 -13.65
C LEU A 158 9.18 35.73 -12.59
N THR A 159 8.19 35.63 -11.71
CA THR A 159 8.15 34.59 -10.65
C THR A 159 8.00 33.20 -11.26
N TYR A 160 7.15 33.05 -12.29
CA TYR A 160 7.03 31.80 -13.03
C TYR A 160 8.35 31.42 -13.73
N ARG A 161 8.97 32.36 -14.45
CA ARG A 161 10.28 32.13 -15.10
C ARG A 161 11.37 31.78 -14.08
N ARG A 162 11.41 32.44 -12.92
CA ARG A 162 12.35 32.14 -11.82
C ARG A 162 12.14 30.73 -11.27
N LEU A 163 10.90 30.33 -10.99
CA LEU A 163 10.58 28.99 -10.49
C LEU A 163 10.90 27.91 -11.53
N MET A 164 10.59 28.15 -12.81
CA MET A 164 10.94 27.25 -13.91
C MET A 164 12.47 27.12 -14.08
N LEU A 165 13.22 28.22 -13.96
CA LEU A 165 14.69 28.19 -14.00
C LEU A 165 15.26 27.43 -12.81
N GLN A 166 14.73 27.66 -11.61
CA GLN A 166 15.15 27.00 -10.38
C GLN A 166 14.80 25.51 -10.39
N ASP A 167 13.63 25.11 -10.91
CA ASP A 167 13.29 23.70 -11.14
C ASP A 167 14.21 23.05 -12.17
N HIS A 168 14.56 23.75 -13.25
CA HIS A 168 15.52 23.23 -14.24
C HIS A 168 16.92 23.01 -13.63
N ILE A 169 17.41 23.97 -12.84
CA ILE A 169 18.67 23.85 -12.09
C ILE A 169 18.59 22.73 -11.06
N ASN A 170 17.51 22.66 -10.27
CA ASN A 170 17.30 21.61 -9.26
C ASN A 170 17.18 20.21 -9.89
N ARG A 171 16.52 20.06 -11.04
CA ARG A 171 16.50 18.81 -11.82
C ARG A 171 17.90 18.45 -12.32
N GLY A 172 18.67 19.42 -12.81
CA GLY A 172 20.07 19.23 -13.20
C GLY A 172 20.94 18.76 -12.04
N MET A 173 20.87 19.44 -10.88
CA MET A 173 21.60 19.07 -9.67
C MET A 173 21.16 17.70 -9.13
N ARG A 174 19.86 17.39 -9.10
CA ARG A 174 19.34 16.05 -8.76
C ARG A 174 19.87 15.00 -9.72
N HIS A 175 19.92 15.28 -11.02
CA HIS A 175 20.46 14.35 -12.01
C HIS A 175 21.95 14.08 -11.78
N ILE A 176 22.75 15.11 -11.50
CA ILE A 176 24.17 14.97 -11.12
C ILE A 176 24.32 14.17 -9.82
N ALA A 177 23.53 14.47 -8.79
CA ALA A 177 23.52 13.73 -7.52
C ALA A 177 23.15 12.25 -7.72
N TYR A 178 22.12 11.95 -8.53
CA TYR A 178 21.75 10.57 -8.88
C TYR A 178 22.82 9.87 -9.71
N ILE A 179 23.53 10.55 -10.62
CA ILE A 179 24.69 9.98 -11.32
C ILE A 179 25.81 9.64 -10.32
N GLY A 180 26.09 10.54 -9.37
CA GLY A 180 27.06 10.32 -8.31
C GLY A 180 26.72 9.12 -7.43
N LEU A 181 25.50 9.10 -6.86
CA LEU A 181 24.97 8.00 -6.07
C LEU A 181 24.95 6.68 -6.84
N ARG A 182 24.57 6.69 -8.12
CA ARG A 182 24.61 5.50 -9.00
C ARG A 182 26.04 5.01 -9.20
N ARG A 183 27.03 5.89 -9.41
CA ARG A 183 28.45 5.50 -9.51
C ARG A 183 28.96 4.90 -8.20
N ILE A 184 28.65 5.51 -7.05
CA ILE A 184 29.01 4.99 -5.72
C ILE A 184 28.38 3.60 -5.51
N ALA A 185 27.09 3.44 -5.83
CA ALA A 185 26.39 2.16 -5.74
C ALA A 185 27.00 1.09 -6.65
N LEU A 186 27.44 1.44 -7.87
CA LEU A 186 28.15 0.53 -8.78
C LEU A 186 29.54 0.15 -8.28
N ILE A 187 30.28 1.07 -7.65
CA ILE A 187 31.57 0.77 -7.01
C ILE A 187 31.36 -0.20 -5.83
N TYR A 188 30.39 0.09 -4.96
CA TYR A 188 29.98 -0.83 -3.87
C TYR A 188 29.57 -2.20 -4.43
N ARG A 189 28.86 -2.23 -5.58
CA ARG A 189 28.45 -3.45 -6.29
C ARG A 189 29.62 -4.34 -6.68
N LYS A 190 30.76 -3.76 -7.03
CA LYS A 190 31.97 -4.49 -7.41
C LYS A 190 32.56 -5.28 -6.24
N PHE A 191 32.38 -4.78 -5.01
CA PHE A 191 32.84 -5.45 -3.78
C PHE A 191 31.76 -6.30 -3.10
N ARG A 192 30.47 -6.04 -3.38
CA ARG A 192 29.34 -6.87 -2.95
C ARG A 192 28.36 -7.11 -4.13
N PRO A 193 28.62 -8.10 -5.01
CA PRO A 193 27.67 -8.50 -6.05
C PRO A 193 26.35 -8.99 -5.44
N HIS A 194 25.27 -9.05 -6.22
CA HIS A 194 24.06 -9.75 -5.76
C HIS A 194 24.28 -11.27 -5.86
N PRO A 195 23.89 -12.06 -4.85
CA PRO A 195 24.09 -13.52 -4.86
C PRO A 195 23.35 -14.24 -6.01
N ASP A 196 22.36 -13.58 -6.62
CA ASP A 196 21.54 -14.13 -7.71
C ASP A 196 21.75 -13.41 -9.06
N ALA A 197 22.71 -12.48 -9.18
CA ALA A 197 22.90 -11.71 -10.42
C ALA A 197 23.28 -12.59 -11.62
N ASP A 198 24.08 -13.63 -11.38
CA ASP A 198 24.51 -14.59 -12.40
C ASP A 198 23.46 -15.67 -12.71
N LYS A 199 22.35 -15.72 -11.97
CA LYS A 199 21.25 -16.67 -12.21
C LYS A 199 20.28 -16.24 -13.30
N MET A 200 20.30 -14.97 -13.72
CA MET A 200 19.47 -14.52 -14.84
C MET A 200 20.07 -15.00 -16.16
N ALA A 201 19.28 -15.73 -16.94
CA ALA A 201 19.70 -16.24 -18.23
C ALA A 201 20.18 -15.10 -19.15
N LYS A 202 21.29 -15.32 -19.88
CA LYS A 202 21.81 -14.39 -20.91
C LYS A 202 21.03 -14.48 -22.23
N VAL A 203 19.74 -14.77 -22.13
CA VAL A 203 18.80 -14.97 -23.24
C VAL A 203 18.01 -13.68 -23.46
N ALA A 204 17.47 -13.49 -24.66
CA ALA A 204 16.62 -12.36 -24.99
C ALA A 204 15.41 -12.27 -24.03
N PRO A 205 14.98 -11.07 -23.62
CA PRO A 205 13.82 -10.90 -22.76
C PRO A 205 12.53 -11.39 -23.45
N ILE A 206 11.67 -12.04 -22.67
CA ILE A 206 10.34 -12.47 -23.10
C ILE A 206 9.42 -11.24 -23.07
N PHE A 207 8.77 -10.95 -24.18
CA PHE A 207 7.69 -9.95 -24.26
C PHE A 207 6.36 -10.68 -24.33
N SER A 208 5.47 -10.47 -23.36
CA SER A 208 4.15 -11.14 -23.33
C SER A 208 3.01 -10.16 -23.04
N GLN A 209 1.88 -10.37 -23.70
CA GLN A 209 0.61 -9.67 -23.47
C GLN A 209 -0.33 -10.45 -22.53
N ALA A 210 0.17 -11.50 -21.85
CA ALA A 210 -0.61 -12.30 -20.90
C ALA A 210 -1.32 -11.43 -19.86
N THR A 211 -2.59 -11.74 -19.61
CA THR A 211 -3.44 -11.03 -18.64
C THR A 211 -3.82 -11.91 -17.45
N THR A 212 -3.57 -13.22 -17.52
CA THR A 212 -3.93 -14.14 -16.43
C THR A 212 -2.88 -14.11 -15.31
N ALA A 213 -3.35 -14.17 -14.05
CA ALA A 213 -2.48 -14.14 -12.88
C ALA A 213 -1.64 -15.42 -12.68
N ALA A 214 -1.94 -16.50 -13.43
CA ALA A 214 -1.15 -17.72 -13.44
C ALA A 214 0.07 -17.55 -14.36
N GLU A 215 -0.14 -17.27 -15.64
CA GLU A 215 0.93 -17.06 -16.64
C GLU A 215 1.88 -15.93 -16.22
N LEU A 216 1.33 -14.81 -15.73
CA LEU A 216 2.14 -13.70 -15.24
C LEU A 216 3.01 -14.09 -14.05
N ARG A 217 2.54 -14.97 -13.15
CA ARG A 217 3.34 -15.43 -12.01
C ARG A 217 4.52 -16.28 -12.46
N ASP A 218 4.33 -17.13 -13.45
CA ASP A 218 5.36 -18.03 -13.96
C ASP A 218 6.40 -17.23 -14.77
N LEU A 219 5.96 -16.27 -15.58
CA LEU A 219 6.83 -15.33 -16.29
C LEU A 219 7.64 -14.42 -15.34
N ILE A 220 7.05 -13.94 -14.24
CA ILE A 220 7.73 -13.10 -13.24
C ILE A 220 8.73 -13.90 -12.39
N LYS A 221 8.48 -15.19 -12.16
CA LYS A 221 9.36 -16.08 -11.38
C LYS A 221 10.41 -16.81 -12.21
N GLY A 222 10.35 -16.70 -13.54
CA GLY A 222 11.32 -17.30 -14.45
C GLY A 222 12.75 -16.75 -14.28
N ASP A 223 13.71 -17.50 -14.82
CA ASP A 223 15.12 -17.15 -14.91
C ASP A 223 15.44 -16.22 -16.10
N VAL A 224 14.52 -16.10 -17.06
CA VAL A 224 14.58 -15.16 -18.19
C VAL A 224 13.92 -13.83 -17.82
N ARG A 225 14.48 -12.72 -18.31
CA ARG A 225 13.89 -11.38 -18.13
C ARG A 225 12.54 -11.29 -18.82
N PHE A 226 11.54 -10.74 -18.13
CA PHE A 226 10.18 -10.60 -18.64
C PHE A 226 9.76 -9.12 -18.72
N GLU A 227 9.20 -8.75 -19.88
CA GLU A 227 8.60 -7.46 -20.19
C GLU A 227 7.10 -7.65 -20.49
N HIS A 228 6.23 -7.06 -19.65
CA HIS A 228 4.80 -7.07 -19.92
C HIS A 228 4.45 -6.03 -20.97
N MET A 229 3.61 -6.45 -21.92
CA MET A 229 3.16 -5.64 -23.04
C MET A 229 1.65 -5.41 -22.92
N ILE A 230 1.22 -4.16 -23.08
CA ILE A 230 -0.22 -3.84 -23.12
C ILE A 230 -0.86 -4.60 -24.29
N ALA A 231 -1.93 -5.36 -23.99
CA ALA A 231 -2.72 -6.08 -24.98
C ALA A 231 -3.36 -5.09 -25.99
N GLY A 232 -3.33 -5.42 -27.28
CA GLY A 232 -3.84 -4.55 -28.34
C GLY A 232 -3.03 -3.26 -28.60
N ALA A 233 -1.88 -3.07 -27.95
CA ALA A 233 -1.07 -1.85 -28.15
C ALA A 233 -0.49 -1.72 -29.57
N SER A 234 -0.22 -0.48 -29.98
CA SER A 234 0.35 -0.16 -31.30
C SER A 234 1.79 -0.67 -31.46
N ASP A 235 2.20 -0.91 -32.70
CA ASP A 235 3.56 -1.40 -32.99
C ASP A 235 4.65 -0.37 -32.64
N THR A 236 4.32 0.92 -32.70
CA THR A 236 5.17 2.01 -32.18
C THR A 236 5.47 1.83 -30.68
N TYR A 237 4.46 1.48 -29.88
CA TYR A 237 4.65 1.17 -28.46
C TYR A 237 5.50 -0.10 -28.29
N LYS A 238 5.19 -1.17 -29.05
CA LYS A 238 5.92 -2.44 -28.97
C LYS A 238 7.42 -2.26 -29.25
N LYS A 239 7.74 -1.63 -30.37
CA LYS A 239 9.11 -1.32 -30.78
C LYS A 239 9.81 -0.46 -29.73
N ARG A 240 9.15 0.57 -29.19
CA ARG A 240 9.76 1.45 -28.18
C ARG A 240 10.04 0.72 -26.85
N ARG A 241 9.18 -0.22 -26.42
CA ARG A 241 9.47 -1.08 -25.25
C ARG A 241 10.67 -1.99 -25.50
N GLN A 242 10.77 -2.59 -26.68
CA GLN A 242 11.92 -3.44 -27.07
C GLN A 242 13.24 -2.65 -27.07
N GLU A 243 13.26 -1.42 -27.61
CA GLU A 243 14.43 -0.53 -27.57
C GLU A 243 14.86 -0.22 -26.13
N ILE A 244 13.91 0.11 -25.24
CA ILE A 244 14.18 0.41 -23.82
C ILE A 244 14.75 -0.82 -23.10
N ALA A 245 14.14 -1.99 -23.30
CA ALA A 245 14.59 -3.25 -22.72
C ALA A 245 16.00 -3.63 -23.21
N HIS A 246 16.30 -3.43 -24.49
CA HIS A 246 17.63 -3.68 -25.05
C HIS A 246 18.70 -2.79 -24.39
N ILE A 247 18.44 -1.49 -24.26
CA ILE A 247 19.35 -0.54 -23.59
C ILE A 247 19.54 -0.87 -22.10
N ALA A 248 18.47 -1.30 -21.42
CA ALA A 248 18.49 -1.59 -20.00
C ALA A 248 19.21 -2.91 -19.66
N TYR A 249 19.03 -3.95 -20.48
CA TYR A 249 19.53 -5.29 -20.21
C TYR A 249 20.86 -5.62 -20.91
N ASN A 250 21.16 -4.93 -21.99
CA ASN A 250 22.41 -5.08 -22.74
C ASN A 250 23.11 -3.72 -22.90
N PRO A 251 23.51 -3.07 -21.78
CA PRO A 251 24.13 -1.76 -21.85
C PRO A 251 25.42 -1.82 -22.68
N PRO A 252 25.65 -0.89 -23.62
CA PRO A 252 26.88 -0.88 -24.38
C PRO A 252 28.08 -0.77 -23.44
N LEU A 253 29.04 -1.69 -23.59
CA LEU A 253 30.32 -1.61 -22.92
C LEU A 253 30.89 -0.20 -23.13
N ILE A 254 31.23 0.48 -22.03
CA ILE A 254 31.80 1.83 -22.09
C ILE A 254 33.05 1.73 -22.96
N ALA A 255 32.98 2.30 -24.17
CA ALA A 255 34.05 2.21 -25.14
C ALA A 255 35.28 2.94 -24.59
N ILE A 256 36.23 2.17 -24.04
CA ILE A 256 37.54 2.66 -23.66
C ILE A 256 38.20 3.13 -24.96
N ARG A 257 38.21 4.45 -25.21
CA ARG A 257 38.97 5.03 -26.30
C ARG A 257 40.43 4.62 -26.12
N LYS A 258 40.92 3.69 -26.95
CA LYS A 258 42.37 3.48 -27.12
C LYS A 258 42.98 4.85 -27.39
N ARG A 259 43.96 5.27 -26.60
CA ARG A 259 44.84 6.38 -26.99
C ARG A 259 45.43 6.02 -28.35
N LYS A 260 45.35 6.94 -29.31
CA LYS A 260 46.26 6.91 -30.45
C LYS A 260 47.65 7.23 -29.89
N ASN A 261 48.62 6.41 -30.28
CA ASN A 261 50.02 6.83 -30.34
C ASN A 261 50.18 7.73 -31.57
#